data_AF-A0A6M3IJ44-F1
#
_entry.id   AF-A0A6M3IJ44-F1
#
_cell.length_a   1.000
_cell.length_b   1.000
_cell.length_c   1.000
_cell.angle_alpha   90.00
_cell.angle_beta   90.00
_cell.angle_gamma   90.00
#
_symmetry.space_group_name_H-M   'P 1'
#
loop_
_entity.id
_entity.type
_entity.pdbx_description
1 polymer ?
#
loop_
_entity_poly.entity_id
_entity_poly.type
_entity_poly.pdbx_seq_one_letter_code
_entity_poly.pdbx_strand_id
1 'polypeptide(L)'
;MANFPTLSESPSVKGWEESITVDPTIKSPFEAGYVQTRAKFTRIPEKWKVVYEILPTADKDTLKVFINETVLVGSDSFNWTNPMDSVVYDVRFSGPITFSPNDNDDYWQCEFTLEEV
;
A
#
# COMPACT_ATOMS: atom_id res chain seq x y z
N MET A 1 -2.96 0.17 -17.99
CA MET A 1 -2.87 0.22 -16.52
C MET A 1 -3.80 -0.83 -15.98
N ALA A 2 -3.30 -1.72 -15.13
CA ALA A 2 -4.12 -2.79 -14.56
C ALA A 2 -5.05 -2.23 -13.47
N ASN A 3 -6.08 -3.00 -13.09
CA ASN A 3 -6.93 -2.69 -11.95
C ASN A 3 -6.69 -3.74 -10.88
N PHE A 4 -6.69 -3.33 -9.61
CA PHE A 4 -6.63 -4.25 -8.49
C PHE A 4 -7.77 -5.28 -8.60
N PRO A 5 -7.50 -6.57 -8.37
CA PRO A 5 -8.52 -7.61 -8.52
C PRO A 5 -9.65 -7.43 -7.51
N THR A 6 -10.86 -7.82 -7.91
CA THR A 6 -11.99 -7.91 -6.99
C THR A 6 -11.81 -9.15 -6.11
N LEU A 7 -11.73 -8.94 -4.80
CA LEU A 7 -11.68 -9.99 -3.78
C LEU A 7 -13.06 -10.15 -3.15
N SER A 8 -13.34 -11.31 -2.54
CA SER A 8 -14.62 -11.55 -1.86
C SER A 8 -14.71 -10.82 -0.53
N GLU A 9 -13.57 -10.62 0.12
CA GLU A 9 -13.47 -9.95 1.42
C GLU A 9 -12.97 -8.51 1.28
N SER A 10 -13.45 -7.64 2.18
CA SER A 10 -12.90 -6.29 2.36
C SER A 10 -11.70 -6.33 3.32
N PRO A 11 -10.73 -5.41 3.17
CA PRO A 11 -9.63 -5.32 4.11
C PRO A 11 -10.11 -4.93 5.51
N SER A 12 -9.35 -5.35 6.52
CA SER A 12 -9.63 -5.05 7.92
C SER A 12 -9.22 -3.62 8.25
N VAL A 13 -10.02 -2.96 9.09
CA VAL A 13 -9.67 -1.67 9.70
C VAL A 13 -8.51 -1.85 10.69
N LYS A 14 -8.37 -3.04 11.27
CA LYS A 14 -7.32 -3.32 12.25
C LYS A 14 -5.98 -3.52 11.53
N GLY A 15 -5.00 -2.69 11.89
CA GLY A 15 -3.68 -2.68 11.26
C GLY A 15 -3.60 -1.88 9.96
N TRP A 16 -4.71 -1.24 9.56
CA TRP A 16 -4.73 -0.26 8.49
C TRP A 16 -3.97 1.01 8.91
N GLU A 17 -3.13 1.54 8.02
CA GLU A 17 -2.41 2.81 8.25
C GLU A 17 -2.39 3.64 6.97
N GLU A 18 -2.52 4.96 7.10
CA GLU A 18 -2.37 5.93 6.02
C GLU A 18 -1.30 6.95 6.42
N SER A 19 -0.38 7.26 5.51
CA SER A 19 0.76 8.12 5.80
C SER A 19 1.29 8.78 4.54
N ILE A 20 2.18 9.77 4.70
CA ILE A 20 2.96 10.32 3.58
C ILE A 20 4.13 9.39 3.27
N THR A 21 4.42 9.15 1.99
CA THR A 21 5.50 8.22 1.58
C THR A 21 6.88 8.70 2.02
N VAL A 22 7.14 10.00 1.91
CA VAL A 22 8.44 10.63 2.23
C VAL A 22 8.20 12.00 2.83
N ASP A 23 8.97 12.39 3.86
CA ASP A 23 8.98 13.75 4.38
C ASP A 23 9.41 14.74 3.28
N PRO A 24 8.53 15.66 2.84
CA PRO A 24 8.87 16.65 1.83
C PRO A 24 9.81 17.74 2.36
N THR A 25 10.20 17.76 3.63
CA THR A 25 10.87 18.90 4.25
C THR A 25 12.38 18.77 4.24
N ILE A 26 13.07 19.70 3.55
CA ILE A 26 14.51 19.89 3.74
C ILE A 26 14.72 20.79 4.95
N LYS A 27 15.54 20.33 5.90
CA LYS A 27 15.92 21.08 7.10
C LYS A 27 17.42 21.30 7.08
N SER A 28 17.86 22.56 7.12
CA SER A 28 19.27 22.93 7.17
C SER A 28 19.57 23.70 8.46
N PRO A 29 20.51 23.23 9.30
CA PRO A 29 20.90 23.98 10.49
C PRO A 29 21.59 25.29 10.08
N PHE A 30 21.36 26.34 10.86
CA PHE A 30 21.93 27.66 10.68
C PHE A 30 22.55 28.15 12.01
N GLU A 31 23.24 29.29 11.96
CA GLU A 31 23.90 29.85 13.14
C GLU A 31 22.92 30.06 14.31
N ALA A 32 23.44 30.07 15.54
CA ALA A 32 22.68 30.25 16.78
C ALA A 32 21.53 29.24 17.02
N GLY A 33 21.53 28.09 16.33
CA GLY A 33 20.51 27.04 16.49
C GLY A 33 19.25 27.28 15.67
N TYR A 34 19.23 28.26 14.77
CA TYR A 34 18.15 28.42 13.81
C TYR A 34 18.13 27.26 12.80
N VAL A 35 16.95 26.95 12.26
CA VAL A 35 16.78 25.93 11.22
C VAL A 35 16.02 26.57 10.06
N GLN A 36 16.63 26.53 8.87
CA GLN A 36 15.95 26.91 7.64
C GLN A 36 15.22 25.69 7.07
N THR A 37 13.95 25.85 6.73
CA THR A 37 13.11 24.79 6.15
C THR A 37 12.56 25.19 4.80
N ARG A 38 12.45 24.21 3.89
CA ARG A 38 11.77 24.37 2.60
C ARG A 38 11.24 23.04 2.10
N ALA A 39 10.25 23.08 1.20
CA ALA A 39 9.77 21.90 0.51
C ALA A 39 10.80 21.38 -0.51
N LYS A 40 11.02 20.06 -0.51
CA LYS A 40 11.82 19.29 -1.47
C LYS A 40 11.04 19.05 -2.75
N PHE A 41 9.76 18.74 -2.61
CA PHE A 41 8.80 18.48 -3.68
C PHE A 41 7.43 19.04 -3.29
N THR A 42 6.63 19.40 -4.28
CA THR A 42 5.28 19.96 -4.09
C THR A 42 4.21 18.89 -4.01
N ARG A 43 4.38 17.78 -4.72
CA ARG A 43 3.51 16.60 -4.63
C ARG A 43 3.89 15.77 -3.42
N ILE A 44 2.92 15.47 -2.57
CA ILE A 44 3.10 14.66 -1.36
C ILE A 44 2.39 13.32 -1.62
N PRO A 45 3.10 12.30 -2.14
CA PRO A 45 2.48 11.01 -2.44
C PRO A 45 2.08 10.28 -1.16
N GLU A 46 0.87 9.75 -1.15
CA GLU A 46 0.33 8.99 -0.04
C GLU A 46 0.79 7.53 -0.04
N LYS A 47 0.70 6.90 1.13
CA LYS A 47 1.13 5.54 1.40
C LYS A 47 0.13 4.85 2.31
N TRP A 48 -0.27 3.65 1.93
CA TRP A 48 -1.28 2.86 2.66
C TRP A 48 -0.72 1.51 3.06
N LYS A 49 -0.94 1.12 4.31
CA LYS A 49 -0.76 -0.25 4.78
C LYS A 49 -2.12 -0.93 4.79
N VAL A 50 -2.28 -1.93 3.93
CA VAL A 50 -3.52 -2.68 3.75
C VAL A 50 -3.37 -4.05 4.40
N VAL A 51 -4.35 -4.43 5.21
CA VAL A 51 -4.37 -5.70 5.93
C VAL A 51 -5.68 -6.42 5.64
N TYR A 52 -5.61 -7.69 5.28
CA TYR A 52 -6.73 -8.63 5.26
C TYR A 52 -6.51 -9.64 6.38
N GLU A 53 -7.34 -9.63 7.42
CA GLU A 53 -7.25 -10.61 8.51
C GLU A 53 -7.78 -11.99 8.11
N ILE A 54 -8.75 -12.01 7.18
CA ILE A 54 -9.36 -13.22 6.64
C ILE A 54 -9.37 -13.09 5.13
N LEU A 55 -8.61 -13.94 4.46
CA LEU A 55 -8.51 -14.01 3.01
C LEU A 55 -8.68 -15.47 2.57
N PRO A 56 -9.74 -15.81 1.82
CA PRO A 56 -9.90 -17.15 1.27
C PRO A 56 -8.74 -17.56 0.38
N THR A 57 -8.44 -18.85 0.32
CA THR A 57 -7.35 -19.37 -0.53
C THR A 57 -7.49 -18.97 -2.01
N ALA A 58 -8.71 -18.93 -2.55
CA ALA A 58 -8.96 -18.48 -3.92
C ALA A 58 -8.55 -17.01 -4.17
N ASP A 59 -8.83 -16.14 -3.21
CA ASP A 59 -8.48 -14.72 -3.27
C ASP A 59 -6.98 -14.50 -3.12
N LYS A 60 -6.34 -15.29 -2.25
CA LYS A 60 -4.88 -15.33 -2.14
C LYS A 60 -4.22 -15.70 -3.47
N ASP A 61 -4.72 -16.73 -4.15
CA ASP A 61 -4.16 -17.15 -5.43
C ASP A 61 -4.38 -16.08 -6.52
N THR A 62 -5.56 -15.44 -6.51
CA THR A 62 -5.86 -14.29 -7.37
C THR A 62 -4.88 -13.14 -7.14
N LEU A 63 -4.63 -12.78 -5.88
CA LEU A 63 -3.64 -11.76 -5.53
C LEU A 63 -2.25 -12.17 -6.00
N LYS A 64 -1.82 -13.40 -5.74
CA LYS A 64 -0.50 -13.89 -6.17
C LYS A 64 -0.28 -13.79 -7.66
N VAL A 65 -1.27 -14.17 -8.47
CA VAL A 65 -1.21 -14.02 -9.93
C VAL A 65 -1.09 -12.54 -10.31
N PHE A 66 -1.94 -11.68 -9.74
CA PHE A 66 -1.88 -10.25 -10.00
C PHE A 66 -0.50 -9.66 -9.66
N ILE A 67 0.04 -9.99 -8.50
CA ILE A 67 1.33 -9.49 -8.00
C ILE A 67 2.47 -9.99 -8.90
N ASN A 68 2.54 -11.28 -9.20
CA ASN A 68 3.70 -11.88 -9.84
C ASN A 68 3.68 -11.80 -11.37
N GLU A 69 2.49 -11.74 -11.97
CA GLU A 69 2.32 -11.84 -13.42
C GLU A 69 1.79 -10.55 -14.05
N THR A 70 0.97 -9.77 -13.32
CA THR A 70 0.36 -8.55 -13.86
C THR A 70 1.15 -7.29 -13.55
N VAL A 71 1.62 -7.11 -12.31
CA VAL A 71 2.29 -5.87 -11.88
C VAL A 71 3.76 -6.03 -11.48
N LEU A 72 4.26 -7.28 -11.51
CA LEU A 72 5.64 -7.64 -11.20
C LEU A 72 6.10 -7.03 -9.87
N VAL A 73 5.30 -7.23 -8.83
CA VAL A 73 5.46 -6.63 -7.50
C VAL A 73 5.36 -5.10 -7.58
N GLY A 74 6.44 -4.35 -7.35
CA GLY A 74 6.41 -2.89 -7.31
C GLY A 74 6.80 -2.22 -8.63
N SER A 75 6.95 -2.99 -9.71
CA SER A 75 7.43 -2.47 -10.99
C SER A 75 6.38 -1.63 -11.70
N ASP A 76 5.15 -2.15 -11.81
CA ASP A 76 4.07 -1.49 -12.53
C ASP A 76 3.03 -0.89 -11.58
N SER A 77 2.43 0.21 -12.01
CA SER A 77 1.33 0.84 -11.29
C SER A 77 -0.03 0.30 -11.75
N PHE A 78 -1.02 0.42 -10.86
CA PHE A 78 -2.37 -0.05 -11.09
C PHE A 78 -3.39 0.83 -10.37
N ASN A 79 -4.62 0.82 -10.88
CA ASN A 79 -5.73 1.49 -10.24
C ASN A 79 -6.20 0.68 -9.04
N TRP A 80 -6.26 1.32 -7.88
CA TRP A 80 -6.77 0.76 -6.65
C TRP A 80 -7.85 1.66 -6.07
N THR A 81 -9.03 1.10 -5.83
CA THR A 81 -10.10 1.81 -5.13
C THR A 81 -9.85 1.67 -3.64
N ASN A 82 -9.58 2.79 -2.96
CA ASN A 82 -9.42 2.78 -1.51
C ASN A 82 -10.79 2.47 -0.85
N PRO A 83 -10.90 1.40 -0.06
CA PRO A 83 -12.13 1.01 0.61
C PRO A 83 -12.61 1.99 1.69
N MET A 84 -11.74 2.88 2.18
CA MET A 84 -12.07 3.83 3.25
C MET A 84 -12.77 5.09 2.72
N ASP A 85 -12.36 5.58 1.56
CA ASP A 85 -12.87 6.83 0.96
C ASP A 85 -13.59 6.63 -0.39
N SER A 86 -13.53 5.41 -0.95
CA SER A 86 -14.06 5.04 -2.27
C SER A 86 -13.42 5.79 -3.46
N VAL A 87 -12.25 6.39 -3.27
CA VAL A 87 -11.48 7.09 -4.31
C VAL A 87 -10.57 6.10 -5.02
N VAL A 88 -10.41 6.28 -6.34
CA VAL A 88 -9.47 5.50 -7.14
C VAL A 88 -8.12 6.21 -7.18
N TYR A 89 -7.08 5.52 -6.72
CA TYR A 89 -5.69 5.97 -6.73
C TYR A 89 -4.86 5.17 -7.74
N ASP A 90 -3.88 5.82 -8.37
CA ASP A 90 -2.81 5.14 -9.12
C ASP A 90 -1.69 4.80 -8.13
N VAL A 91 -1.48 3.51 -7.90
CA VAL A 91 -0.59 3.01 -6.85
C VAL A 91 0.32 1.91 -7.36
N ARG A 92 1.39 1.64 -6.62
CA ARG A 92 2.25 0.47 -6.79
C ARG A 92 2.54 -0.18 -5.45
N PHE A 93 2.96 -1.44 -5.46
CA PHE A 93 3.44 -2.09 -4.25
C PHE A 93 4.79 -1.51 -3.82
N SER A 94 4.89 -1.07 -2.55
CA SER A 94 6.12 -0.53 -1.94
C SER A 94 7.17 -1.61 -1.65
N GLY A 95 6.74 -2.87 -1.55
CA GLY A 95 7.59 -3.98 -1.15
C GLY A 95 6.91 -5.34 -1.31
N PRO A 96 7.56 -6.41 -0.82
CA PRO A 96 7.01 -7.76 -0.88
C PRO A 96 5.78 -7.90 0.01
N ILE A 97 4.91 -8.83 -0.37
CA ILE A 97 3.61 -9.05 0.28
C ILE A 97 3.71 -10.28 1.17
N THR A 98 3.17 -10.17 2.38
CA THR A 98 3.24 -11.24 3.37
C THR A 98 1.91 -11.98 3.44
N PHE A 99 1.96 -13.30 3.34
CA PHE A 99 0.82 -14.18 3.56
C PHE A 99 1.11 -15.12 4.73
N SER A 100 0.30 -15.05 5.78
CA SER A 100 0.39 -15.92 6.95
C SER A 100 -0.86 -16.81 7.01
N PRO A 101 -0.74 -18.12 7.31
CA PRO A 101 -1.92 -18.96 7.51
C PRO A 101 -2.67 -18.50 8.76
N ASN A 102 -4.00 -18.54 8.72
CA ASN A 102 -4.82 -18.44 9.91
C ASN A 102 -4.92 -19.84 10.56
N ASP A 103 -5.36 -19.95 11.81
CA ASP A 103 -5.49 -21.22 12.54
C ASP A 103 -6.46 -22.21 11.86
N ASN A 104 -7.23 -21.75 10.86
CA ASN A 104 -8.06 -22.56 9.98
C ASN A 104 -7.41 -22.65 8.58
N ASP A 105 -7.27 -23.87 8.05
CA ASP A 105 -6.52 -24.20 6.82
C ASP A 105 -6.98 -23.46 5.54
N ASP A 106 -8.21 -22.95 5.50
CA ASP A 106 -8.78 -22.31 4.30
C ASP A 106 -8.55 -20.79 4.21
N TYR A 107 -8.07 -20.18 5.28
CA TYR A 107 -7.95 -18.72 5.40
C TYR A 107 -6.51 -18.27 5.65
N TRP A 108 -6.22 -17.10 5.09
CA TRP A 108 -4.92 -16.46 5.19
C TRP A 108 -5.07 -15.04 5.71
N GLN A 109 -4.06 -14.57 6.42
CA GLN A 109 -3.84 -13.16 6.67
C GLN A 109 -2.89 -12.62 5.59
N CYS A 110 -3.22 -11.47 5.01
CA CYS A 110 -2.40 -10.79 4.02
C CYS A 110 -2.09 -9.37 4.47
N GLU A 111 -0.83 -8.96 4.38
CA GLU A 111 -0.40 -7.59 4.64
C GLU A 111 0.48 -7.10 3.49
N PHE A 112 0.17 -5.91 3.00
CA PHE A 112 0.95 -5.23 1.98
C PHE A 112 0.90 -3.72 2.11
N THR A 113 1.83 -3.06 1.43
CA THR A 113 1.94 -1.61 1.45
C THR A 113 1.90 -1.06 0.05
N LEU A 114 1.06 -0.05 -0.16
CA LEU A 114 0.85 0.67 -1.41
C LEU A 114 1.45 2.07 -1.31
N GLU A 115 2.01 2.55 -2.41
CA GLU A 115 2.49 3.92 -2.57
C GLU A 115 1.85 4.54 -3.81
N GLU A 116 1.41 5.79 -3.68
CA GLU A 116 0.88 6.60 -4.78
C GLU A 116 1.96 6.90 -5.82
N VAL A 117 1.62 6.79 -7.11
CA VAL A 117 2.55 6.91 -8.25
C VAL A 117 2.44 8.22 -8.99
#